data_AF-A0A392PHG0-F1
#
_entry.id   AF-A0A392PHG0-F1
#
_cell.length_a   1.000
_cell.length_b   1.000
_cell.length_c   1.000
_cell.angle_alpha   90.00
_cell.angle_beta   90.00
_cell.angle_gamma   90.00
#
_symmetry.space_group_name_H-M   'P 1'
#
loop_
_entity.id
_entity.type
_entity.pdbx_description
1 polymer ?
#
loop_
_entity_poly.entity_id
_entity_poly.type
_entity_poly.pdbx_seq_one_letter_code
_entity_poly.pdbx_strand_id
1 'polypeptide(L)' 'WVNGYQLEEYFRYQGWSSFFEILNEPVYPHLVKDFWVRAEVFDEEDAKRKLMSKVEEDPANQGKTRVEMGLNEFSVSHGN' A
#
# COMPACT_ATOMS: atom_id res chain seq x y z
N TRP A 1 -14.05 21.22 20.30
CA TRP A 1 -15.14 20.27 20.60
C TRP A 1 -15.73 19.77 19.31
N VAL A 2 -15.65 18.46 19.06
CA VAL A 2 -16.32 17.79 17.93
C VAL A 2 -17.15 16.67 18.53
N ASN A 3 -18.46 16.67 18.29
CA ASN A 3 -19.40 15.68 18.82
C ASN A 3 -19.29 15.43 20.35
N GLY A 4 -19.04 16.48 21.14
CA GLY A 4 -18.93 16.37 22.60
C GLY A 4 -17.57 15.87 23.12
N TYR A 5 -16.59 15.68 22.24
CA TYR A 5 -15.23 15.30 22.62
C TYR A 5 -14.21 16.40 22.31
N GLN A 6 -13.19 16.49 23.15
CA GLN A 6 -12.02 17.36 22.95
C GLN A 6 -10.92 16.55 22.26
N LEU A 7 -11.17 16.19 20.99
CA LEU A 7 -10.29 15.36 20.16
C LEU A 7 -8.83 15.83 20.18
N GLU A 8 -8.61 17.15 20.15
CA GLU A 8 -7.26 17.71 20.13
C GLU A 8 -6.44 17.32 21.37
N GLU A 9 -7.04 17.35 22.57
CA GLU A 9 -6.34 16.93 23.79
C GLU A 9 -6.09 15.42 23.78
N TYR A 10 -7.06 14.63 23.33
CA TYR A 10 -6.92 13.18 23.24
C TYR A 10 -5.72 12.78 22.36
N PHE A 11 -5.60 13.37 21.17
CA PHE A 11 -4.47 13.12 20.27
C PHE A 11 -3.14 13.67 20.81
N ARG A 12 -3.18 14.82 21.50
CA ARG A 12 -1.99 15.37 22.16
C ARG A 12 -1.46 14.43 23.25
N TYR A 13 -2.34 13.87 24.09
CA TYR A 13 -1.96 12.89 25.12
C TYR A 13 -1.39 11.59 24.55
N GLN A 14 -1.83 11.19 23.36
CA GLN A 14 -1.29 10.02 22.66
C GLN A 14 0.04 10.30 21.94
N GLY A 15 0.54 11.54 21.97
CA GLY A 15 1.80 11.92 21.32
C GLY A 15 1.70 12.13 19.81
N TRP A 16 0.49 12.30 19.26
CA TRP A 16 0.28 12.46 17.82
C TRP A 16 0.52 13.88 17.29
N SER A 17 0.85 14.83 18.17
CA SER A 17 1.02 16.23 17.79
C SER A 17 2.07 16.43 16.69
N SER A 18 3.23 15.75 16.79
CA SER A 18 4.30 15.83 15.79
C SER A 18 3.89 15.24 14.43
N PHE A 19 3.06 14.20 14.42
CA PHE A 19 2.51 13.63 13.19
C PHE A 19 1.61 14.64 12.46
N PHE A 20 0.74 15.35 13.19
CA PHE A 20 -0.09 16.40 12.60
C PHE A 20 0.71 17.63 12.18
N GLU A 21 1.80 17.97 12.88
CA GLU A 21 2.71 19.03 12.44
C GLU A 21 3.34 18.68 11.08
N ILE A 22 3.83 17.45 10.90
CA ILE A 22 4.39 16.96 9.63
C ILE A 22 3.35 16.97 8.50
N LEU A 23 2.08 16.64 8.81
CA LEU A 23 1.00 16.68 7.83
C LEU A 23 0.58 18.11 7.43
N ASN A 24 0.78 19.08 8.32
CA ASN A 24 0.43 20.49 8.09
C ASN A 24 1.60 21.32 7.54
N GLU A 25 2.82 20.80 7.61
CA GLU A 25 3.94 21.31 6.81
C GLU A 25 3.66 21.16 5.31
N PRO A 26 4.41 21.82 4.41
CA PRO A 26 4.24 21.64 2.96
C PRO A 26 4.49 20.18 2.54
N VAL A 27 3.46 19.36 2.68
CA VAL A 27 3.35 18.07 2.03
C VAL A 27 3.37 18.38 0.56
N TYR A 28 4.40 17.96 -0.17
CA TYR A 28 4.47 18.10 -1.62
C TYR A 28 3.33 17.27 -2.22
N PRO A 29 2.15 17.83 -2.54
CA PRO A 29 0.97 17.03 -2.85
C PRO A 29 1.18 16.30 -4.19
N HIS A 30 1.99 16.91 -5.05
CA HIS A 30 2.50 16.33 -6.29
C HIS A 30 3.38 15.12 -6.03
N LEU A 31 4.31 15.19 -5.07
CA LEU A 31 5.19 14.07 -4.74
C LEU A 31 4.38 12.89 -4.19
N VAL A 32 3.47 13.16 -3.25
CA VAL A 32 2.58 12.13 -2.68
C VAL A 32 1.70 11.53 -3.77
N LYS A 33 1.09 12.34 -4.64
CA LYS A 33 0.29 11.87 -5.78
C LYS A 33 1.11 11.02 -6.75
N ASP A 34 2.32 11.45 -7.09
CA ASP A 34 3.20 10.75 -8.00
C ASP A 34 3.64 9.39 -7.44
N PHE A 35 3.91 9.31 -6.12
CA PHE A 35 4.22 8.03 -5.47
C PHE A 35 2.99 7.15 -5.26
N TRP A 36 1.83 7.74 -4.98
CA TRP A 36 0.57 7.01 -4.80
C TRP A 36 0.15 6.29 -6.08
N VAL A 37 0.31 6.93 -7.25
CA VAL A 37 0.05 6.29 -8.56
C VAL A 37 0.99 5.11 -8.84
N ARG A 38 2.19 5.10 -8.23
CA ARG A 38 3.19 4.03 -8.42
C ARG A 38 3.07 2.89 -7.40
N ALA A 39 2.31 3.07 -6.32
CA ALA A 39 2.09 2.02 -5.33
C ALA A 39 0.96 1.10 -5.80
N GLU A 40 1.30 0.05 -6.54
CA GLU A 40 0.34 -0.99 -6.93
C GLU A 40 0.20 -1.99 -5.77
N VAL A 41 -0.87 -1.86 -4.98
CA VAL A 41 -1.29 -2.87 -4.01
C VAL A 41 -2.25 -3.82 -4.73
N PHE A 42 -1.93 -5.11 -4.71
CA PHE A 42 -2.77 -6.16 -5.29
C PHE A 42 -3.01 -7.23 -4.22
N ASP A 43 -4.22 -7.77 -4.20
CA ASP A 43 -4.58 -8.84 -3.26
C ASP A 43 -4.12 -10.22 -3.77
N GLU A 44 -4.40 -11.25 -2.98
CA GLU A 44 -4.02 -12.62 -3.30
C GLU A 44 -4.72 -13.14 -4.56
N GLU A 45 -5.97 -12.72 -4.81
CA GLU A 45 -6.75 -13.15 -5.97
C GLU A 45 -6.18 -12.54 -7.25
N ASP A 46 -5.89 -11.24 -7.23
CA ASP A 46 -5.22 -10.52 -8.31
C ASP A 46 -3.82 -11.09 -8.60
N ALA A 47 -3.07 -11.44 -7.55
CA ALA A 47 -1.78 -12.10 -7.69
C ALA A 47 -1.92 -13.44 -8.42
N LYS A 48 -2.85 -14.30 -8.00
CA LYS A 48 -3.11 -15.62 -8.61
C LYS A 48 -3.58 -15.47 -10.06
N ARG A 49 -4.48 -14.53 -10.34
CA ARG A 49 -4.99 -14.28 -11.69
C ARG A 49 -3.86 -13.88 -12.65
N LYS A 50 -2.99 -12.95 -12.26
CA LYS A 50 -1.82 -12.55 -13.07
C LYS A 50 -0.87 -13.72 -13.31
N LEU A 51 -0.67 -14.59 -12.30
CA LEU A 51 0.15 -15.80 -12.45
C LEU A 51 -0.46 -16.77 -13.47
N MET A 52 -1.76 -17.07 -13.37
CA MET A 52 -2.43 -17.98 -14.32
C MET A 52 -2.42 -17.42 -15.75
N SER A 53 -2.70 -16.13 -15.91
CA SER A 53 -2.63 -15.46 -17.23
C SER A 53 -1.24 -15.61 -17.88
N LYS A 54 -0.15 -15.53 -17.11
CA LYS A 54 1.22 -15.70 -17.64
C LYS A 54 1.55 -17.13 -18.04
N VAL A 55 0.94 -18.11 -17.37
CA VAL A 55 1.06 -19.53 -17.73
C VAL A 55 0.21 -19.88 -18.95
N GLU A 56 -0.97 -19.25 -19.09
CA GLU A 56 -1.83 -19.39 -20.27
C GLU A 56 -1.22 -18.74 -21.53
N GLU A 57 -0.62 -17.55 -21.38
CA GLU A 57 0.07 -16.84 -22.47
C GLU A 57 1.30 -17.60 -22.98
N ASP A 58 2.05 -18.24 -22.07
CA ASP A 58 3.23 -19.02 -22.40
C ASP A 58 3.30 -20.29 -21.54
N PRO A 59 2.93 -21.45 -22.11
CA PRO A 59 3.00 -22.75 -21.43
C PRO A 59 4.40 -23.11 -20.90
N ALA A 60 5.47 -22.50 -21.41
CA ALA A 60 6.82 -22.69 -20.88
C ALA A 60 7.01 -22.09 -19.48
N ASN A 61 6.06 -21.28 -19.01
CA ASN A 61 6.04 -20.77 -17.64
C ASN A 61 5.45 -21.75 -16.63
N GLN A 62 4.94 -22.91 -17.07
CA GLN A 62 4.45 -23.93 -16.16
C GLN A 62 5.56 -24.38 -15.19
N GLY A 63 5.30 -24.24 -13.88
CA GLY A 63 6.24 -24.61 -12.82
C GLY A 63 7.28 -23.54 -12.45
N LYS A 64 7.32 -22.40 -13.15
CA LYS A 64 8.16 -21.26 -12.75
C LYS A 64 7.53 -20.46 -11.61
N THR A 65 8.35 -19.73 -10.89
CA THR A 65 7.95 -18.78 -9.86
C THR A 65 7.46 -17.46 -10.47
N ARG A 66 6.75 -16.64 -9.68
CA ARG A 66 6.28 -15.30 -10.09
C ARG A 66 7.41 -14.43 -10.65
N VAL A 67 8.55 -14.42 -9.95
CA VAL A 67 9.71 -13.59 -10.29
C VAL A 67 10.34 -14.05 -11.61
N GLU A 68 10.43 -15.37 -11.83
CA GLU A 68 10.91 -15.94 -13.10
C GLU A 68 9.97 -15.64 -14.28
N MET A 69 8.68 -15.39 -14.02
CA MET A 69 7.71 -14.91 -15.01
C MET A 69 7.70 -13.37 -15.17
N GLY A 70 8.59 -12.65 -14.48
CA GLY A 70 8.65 -11.18 -14.50
C GLY A 70 7.54 -10.50 -13.71
N LEU A 71 6.86 -11.21 -12.80
CA LEU A 71 5.86 -10.67 -11.90
C LEU A 71 6.49 -10.29 -10.55
N ASN A 72 5.95 -9.23 -9.93
CA ASN A 72 6.35 -8.84 -8.58
C ASN A 72 6.07 -9.96 -7.56
N GLU A 73 6.96 -10.07 -6.57
CA GLU A 73 6.74 -10.93 -5.41
C GLU A 73 5.43 -10.57 -4.71
N PHE A 74 4.75 -11.60 -4.22
CA PHE A 74 3.55 -11.41 -3.42
C PHE A 74 3.90 -11.67 -1.96
N SER A 75 3.83 -10.63 -1.14
CA SER A 75 4.02 -10.71 0.31
C SER A 75 2.75 -10.26 1.01
N VAL A 76 2.21 -11.09 1.91
CA VAL A 76 1.08 -10.69 2.75
C VAL A 76 1.60 -9.76 3.84
N SER A 77 1.26 -8.48 3.76
CA SER A 77 1.51 -7.55 4.86
C SER A 77 0.60 -7.91 6.02
N HIS A 78 1.14 -8.60 7.03
CA HIS A 78 0.45 -8.75 8.31
C HIS A 78 0.54 -7.39 9.02
N GLY A 79 -0.57 -6.66 9.06
CA GLY A 79 -0.67 -5.47 9.91
C GLY A 79 -0.54 -5.90 11.36
N ASN A 80 0.51 -5.42 12.04
CA ASN A 80 0.65 -5.52 13.50
C ASN A 80 -0.30 -4.55 14.20
#